data_AF-A0A838JT32-F1
#
_entry.id   AF-A0A838JT32-F1
#
_cell.length_a   1.000
_cell.length_b   1.000
_cell.length_c   1.000
_cell.angle_alpha   90.00
_cell.angle_beta   90.00
_cell.angle_gamma   90.00
#
_symmetry.space_group_name_H-M   'P 1'
#
loop_
_entity.id
_entity.type
_entity.pdbx_description
1 polymer ?
#
loop_
_entity_poly.entity_id
_entity_poly.type
_entity_poly.pdbx_seq_one_letter_code
_entity_poly.pdbx_strand_id
1 'polypeptide(L)' 'MKESCFCGRTGEVEDRFPVLTDDGSQALQCPNDACGHVDDLRWLSEEDRLLLWEKAVRRHNRSSEERRVA' A
#
# COMPACT_ATOMS: atom_id res chain seq x y z
N MET A 1 -3.46 8.97 -5.72
CA MET A 1 -4.82 9.42 -5.33
C MET A 1 -4.81 9.63 -3.83
N LYS A 2 -5.32 10.77 -3.33
CA LYS A 2 -5.36 11.00 -1.88
C LYS A 2 -6.47 10.19 -1.22
N GLU A 3 -6.14 9.60 -0.08
CA GLU A 3 -7.04 8.81 0.73
C GLU A 3 -6.84 9.11 2.22
N SER A 4 -7.88 8.83 2.99
CA SER A 4 -7.87 8.91 4.45
C SER A 4 -8.08 7.52 5.04
N CYS A 5 -7.22 7.12 5.96
CA CYS A 5 -7.40 5.94 6.78
C CYS A 5 -8.20 6.28 8.04
N PHE A 6 -8.88 5.30 8.64
CA PHE A 6 -9.67 5.49 9.86
C PHE A 6 -8.85 6.03 11.04
N CYS A 7 -7.53 5.80 11.06
CA CYS A 7 -6.62 6.31 12.09
C CYS A 7 -6.31 7.82 11.94
N GLY A 8 -6.95 8.51 11.00
CA GLY A 8 -6.73 9.94 10.71
C GLY A 8 -5.55 10.20 9.76
N ARG A 9 -4.81 9.17 9.35
CA ARG A 9 -3.73 9.32 8.36
C ARG A 9 -4.33 9.69 7.01
N THR A 10 -3.88 10.80 6.45
CA THR A 10 -4.20 11.23 5.08
C THR A 10 -2.93 11.18 4.25
N GLY A 11 -2.98 10.64 3.04
CA GLY A 11 -1.80 10.49 2.18
C GLY A 11 -2.17 9.97 0.79
N GLU A 12 -1.16 9.70 -0.04
CA GLU A 12 -1.40 9.00 -1.30
C GLU A 12 -1.64 7.51 -1.04
N VAL A 13 -2.53 6.90 -1.81
CA VAL A 13 -2.81 5.46 -1.71
C VAL A 13 -1.57 4.60 -1.97
N GLU A 14 -0.70 5.07 -2.87
CA GLU A 14 0.60 4.47 -3.14
C GLU A 14 1.58 4.56 -1.95
N ASP A 15 1.31 5.37 -0.92
CA ASP A 15 2.11 5.44 0.31
C ASP A 15 1.77 4.31 1.31
N ARG A 16 0.71 3.52 1.08
CA ARG A 16 0.42 2.33 1.90
C ARG A 16 1.38 1.18 1.58
N PHE A 17 1.59 0.29 2.53
CA PHE A 17 2.47 -0.86 2.34
C PHE A 17 1.77 -1.94 1.52
N PRO A 18 2.35 -2.39 0.40
CA PRO A 18 1.82 -3.49 -0.37
C PRO A 18 1.97 -4.79 0.42
N VAL A 19 0.88 -5.51 0.60
CA VAL A 19 0.85 -6.81 1.28
C VAL A 19 0.10 -7.84 0.42
N LEU A 20 0.43 -9.11 0.62
CA LEU A 20 -0.35 -10.24 0.13
C LEU A 20 -1.11 -10.83 1.32
N THR A 21 -2.40 -11.06 1.15
CA THR A 21 -3.23 -11.73 2.15
C THR A 21 -3.06 -13.26 2.07
N ASP A 22 -3.55 -14.00 3.06
CA ASP A 22 -3.41 -15.46 3.13
C ASP A 22 -4.09 -16.20 1.97
N ASP A 23 -5.10 -15.58 1.33
CA ASP A 23 -5.75 -16.07 0.12
C ASP A 23 -5.02 -15.69 -1.18
N GLY A 24 -3.85 -15.03 -1.08
CA GLY A 24 -3.05 -14.59 -2.22
C GLY A 24 -3.55 -13.30 -2.88
N SER A 25 -4.53 -12.62 -2.27
CA SER A 25 -5.05 -11.35 -2.78
C SER A 25 -4.10 -10.19 -2.49
N GLN A 26 -4.08 -9.22 -3.41
CA GLN A 26 -3.31 -7.99 -3.27
C GLN A 26 -4.06 -6.99 -2.41
N ALA A 27 -3.41 -6.49 -1.36
CA ALA A 27 -3.97 -5.52 -0.45
C ALA A 27 -2.96 -4.42 -0.10
N LEU A 28 -3.46 -3.34 0.50
CA LEU A 28 -2.64 -2.21 0.96
C LEU A 28 -2.83 -1.99 2.46
N GLN A 29 -1.74 -2.03 3.22
CA GLN A 29 -1.74 -1.81 4.65
C GLN A 29 -1.40 -0.36 5.01
N CYS A 30 -2.12 0.21 5.97
CA CYS A 30 -1.79 1.51 6.54
C CYS A 30 -0.38 1.47 7.14
N PRO A 31 0.50 2.43 6.82
CA PRO A 31 1.87 2.44 7.31
C PRO A 31 2.02 2.97 8.74
N ASN A 32 0.90 3.33 9.38
CA ASN A 32 0.90 3.55 10.81
C ASN A 32 0.88 2.20 11.51
N ASP A 33 1.98 1.82 12.15
CA ASP A 33 2.16 0.53 12.84
C ASP A 33 1.09 0.25 13.90
N ALA A 34 0.55 1.29 14.54
CA ALA A 34 -0.53 1.14 15.53
C ALA A 34 -1.92 0.96 14.90
N CYS A 35 -2.07 1.24 13.61
CA CYS A 35 -3.35 1.16 12.90
C CYS A 35 -3.60 -0.25 12.34
N GLY A 36 -2.64 -0.80 11.60
CA GLY A 36 -2.73 -2.13 11.02
C GLY A 36 -3.84 -2.33 9.97
N HIS A 37 -4.59 -1.27 9.61
CA HIS A 37 -5.69 -1.37 8.64
C HIS A 37 -5.22 -1.94 7.31
N VAL A 38 -5.90 -2.98 6.82
CA VAL A 38 -5.66 -3.57 5.51
C VAL A 38 -6.85 -3.25 4.61
N ASP A 39 -6.54 -2.73 3.43
CA ASP A 39 -7.51 -2.38 2.41
C ASP A 39 -7.38 -3.36 1.25
N ASP A 40 -8.44 -4.16 1.12
CA ASP A 40 -8.53 -5.21 0.12
C ASP A 40 -8.90 -4.59 -1.22
N LEU A 41 -8.04 -4.77 -2.22
CA LEU A 41 -8.22 -4.14 -3.53
C LEU A 41 -9.21 -4.88 -4.45
N ARG A 42 -9.97 -5.88 -3.95
CA ARG A 42 -10.97 -6.62 -4.75
C ARG A 42 -12.13 -5.78 -5.27
N TRP A 43 -12.31 -4.56 -4.75
CA TRP A 43 -13.30 -3.61 -5.29
C TRP A 43 -12.83 -2.92 -6.59
N LEU A 44 -11.55 -3.06 -6.95
CA LEU A 44 -10.99 -2.62 -8.22
C LEU A 44 -11.05 -3.73 -9.28
N SER A 45 -10.92 -3.32 -10.55
CA SER A 45 -10.62 -4.27 -11.62
C SER A 45 -9.26 -4.93 -11.38
N GLU A 46 -9.02 -6.10 -11.97
CA GLU A 46 -7.74 -6.80 -11.82
C GLU A 46 -6.55 -5.96 -12.33
N GLU A 47 -6.72 -5.27 -13.47
CA GLU A 47 -5.70 -4.39 -14.04
C GLU A 47 -5.41 -3.19 -13.13
N ASP A 48 -6.45 -2.52 -12.61
CA ASP A 48 -6.27 -1.38 -11.71
C ASP A 48 -5.63 -1.79 -10.39
N ARG A 49 -6.03 -2.97 -9.87
CA ARG A 49 -5.46 -3.56 -8.66
C ARG A 49 -3.97 -3.84 -8.83
N LEU A 50 -3.58 -4.50 -9.93
CA LEU A 50 -2.18 -4.79 -10.26
C LEU A 50 -1.38 -3.49 -10.38
N LEU A 51 -1.90 -2.53 -11.14
CA LEU A 51 -1.24 -1.25 -11.36
C LEU A 51 -1.01 -0.48 -10.04
N LEU A 52 -2.02 -0.44 -9.18
CA LEU A 52 -1.93 0.24 -7.89
C LEU A 52 -0.95 -0.45 -6.94
N TRP A 53 -1.03 -1.78 -6.84
CA TRP A 53 -0.15 -2.57 -5.98
C TRP A 53 1.31 -2.45 -6.43
N GLU A 54 1.59 -2.54 -7.73
CA GLU A 54 2.95 -2.34 -8.27
C GLU A 54 3.50 -0.94 -8.00
N LYS A 55 2.66 0.11 -8.09
CA LYS A 55 3.10 1.48 -7.76
C LYS A 55 3.52 1.59 -6.30
N ALA A 56 2.75 0.99 -5.38
CA ALA A 56 3.10 0.94 -3.96
C ALA A 56 4.42 0.18 -3.75
N VAL A 57 4.60 -0.99 -4.37
CA VAL A 57 5.85 -1.77 -4.32
C VAL A 57 7.04 -0.94 -4.79
N ARG A 58 6.96 -0.30 -5.96
CA ARG A 58 8.05 0.51 -6.51
C ARG A 58 8.41 1.67 -5.58
N ARG A 59 7.41 2.29 -4.95
CA ARG A 59 7.62 3.41 -4.02
C ARG A 59 8.39 2.97 -2.77
N HIS A 60 7.99 1.85 -2.16
CA HIS A 60 8.64 1.31 -0.96
C HIS A 60 9.99 0.67 -1.24
N ASN A 61 10.18 0.06 -2.42
CA ASN A 61 11.50 -0.41 -2.86
C ASN A 61 12.47 0.76 -3.05
N ARG A 62 12.02 1.86 -3.66
CA ARG A 62 12.86 3.07 -3.82
C ARG A 62 13.26 3.64 -2.46
N SER A 63 12.33 3.76 -1.52
CA SER A 63 12.65 4.22 -0.16
C SER A 63 13.52 3.25 0.65
N SER A 64 13.46 1.95 0.36
CA SER A 64 14.34 0.95 0.98
C SER A 64 15.76 1.00 0.43
N GLU A 65 15.91 1.32 -0.86
CA GLU A 65 17.20 1.53 -1.52
C GLU A 65 17.86 2.83 -1.05
N GLU A 66 17.09 3.92 -0.94
CA GLU A 66 17.58 5.19 -0.39
C GLU A 66 18.03 5.09 1.08
N ARG A 67 17.39 4.21 1.88
CA ARG A 67 17.79 3.91 3.27
C ARG A 67 19.04 3.02 3.40
N ARG A 68 19.49 2.35 2.34
CA ARG A 68 20.72 1.54 2.33
C ARG A 68 21.97 2.32 1.93
N VAL A 69 21.80 3.52 1.37
CA VAL A 69 22.88 4.37 0.86
C VAL A 69 23.16 5.57 1.80
N ALA A 70 22.34 5.77 2.83
CA ALA A 70 22.50 6.78 3.88
C ALA A 70 23.06 6.15 5.17
#